data_AF-A0A0R0C1R4-F1
#
_entry.id   AF-A0A0R0C1R4-F1
#
_cell.length_a   1.000
_cell.length_b   1.000
_cell.length_c   1.000
_cell.angle_alpha   90.00
_cell.angle_beta   90.00
_cell.angle_gamma   90.00
#
_symmetry.space_group_name_H-M   'P 1'
#
loop_
_entity.id
_entity.type
_entity.pdbx_description
1 polymer ?
#
loop_
_entity_poly.entity_id
_entity_poly.type
_entity_poly.pdbx_seq_one_letter_code
_entity_poly.pdbx_strand_id
1 'polypeptide(L)'
;MKGFIVLALLAMPLLPAQANAKENLLARNWSKVDENHAELERGGKTYVLDSYIVLFEQPYYIHVRTKDGQALDAADAEAMAAEYIQPRGCTQPLERRKDLDRSNGDGSELVLGFQC
;
A
#
# COMPACT_ATOMS: atom_id res chain seq x y z
N MET A 1 28.58 56.47 -28.86
CA MET A 1 28.26 55.02 -29.01
C MET A 1 27.50 54.61 -27.75
N LYS A 2 26.17 54.43 -27.85
CA LYS A 2 25.30 54.07 -26.73
C LYS A 2 24.95 52.59 -26.86
N GLY A 3 25.52 51.75 -26.00
CA GLY A 3 25.20 50.32 -25.93
C GLY A 3 24.02 50.09 -24.98
N PHE A 4 22.90 49.65 -25.53
CA PHE A 4 21.76 49.16 -24.75
C PHE A 4 22.03 47.70 -24.35
N ILE A 5 22.15 47.43 -23.05
CA ILE A 5 22.17 46.07 -22.51
C ILE A 5 20.72 45.66 -22.29
N VAL A 6 20.22 44.74 -23.14
CA VAL A 6 18.91 44.13 -22.99
C VAL A 6 19.05 42.96 -22.01
N LEU A 7 18.50 43.12 -20.81
CA LEU A 7 18.40 42.06 -19.81
C LEU A 7 17.24 41.12 -20.19
N ALA A 8 17.55 39.92 -20.67
CA ALA A 8 16.55 38.90 -20.96
C ALA A 8 16.15 38.18 -19.65
N LEU A 9 14.92 38.41 -19.18
CA LEU A 9 14.29 37.59 -18.14
C LEU A 9 13.96 36.21 -18.72
N LEU A 10 14.67 35.17 -18.27
CA LEU A 10 14.30 33.78 -18.50
C LEU A 10 13.18 33.39 -17.53
N ALA A 11 11.95 33.32 -18.03
CA ALA A 11 10.83 32.73 -17.31
C ALA A 11 11.07 31.22 -17.19
N MET A 12 11.30 30.72 -15.96
CA MET A 12 11.33 29.29 -15.67
C MET A 12 9.92 28.70 -15.88
N PRO A 13 9.74 27.74 -16.79
CA PRO A 13 8.47 27.04 -16.91
C PRO A 13 8.25 26.19 -15.67
N LEU A 14 7.14 26.44 -14.97
CA LEU A 14 6.58 25.57 -13.94
C LEU A 14 6.28 24.20 -14.57
N LEU A 15 7.07 23.19 -14.22
CA LEU A 15 6.78 21.80 -14.56
C LEU A 15 5.45 21.40 -13.90
N PRO A 16 4.49 20.82 -14.63
CA PRO A 16 3.26 20.31 -14.03
C PRO A 16 3.60 19.15 -13.09
N ALA A 17 3.02 19.16 -11.90
CA ALA A 17 3.08 18.05 -10.96
C ALA A 17 2.61 16.77 -11.68
N GLN A 18 3.54 15.82 -11.85
CA GLN A 18 3.20 14.52 -12.42
C GLN A 18 2.26 13.82 -11.44
N ALA A 19 1.00 13.68 -11.83
CA ALA A 19 0.08 12.77 -11.18
C ALA A 19 0.64 11.36 -11.38
N ASN A 20 1.36 10.84 -10.37
CA ASN A 20 1.84 9.47 -10.39
C ASN A 20 0.61 8.56 -10.54
N ALA A 21 0.61 7.74 -11.58
CA ALA A 21 -0.39 6.71 -11.73
C ALA A 21 -0.36 5.82 -10.47
N LYS A 22 -1.52 5.60 -9.86
CA LYS A 22 -1.65 4.77 -8.67
C LYS A 22 -1.15 3.36 -8.99
N GLU A 23 -0.07 2.96 -8.35
CA GLU A 23 0.57 1.67 -8.57
C GLU A 23 -0.38 0.53 -8.19
N ASN A 24 -0.50 -0.48 -9.04
CA ASN A 24 -1.30 -1.65 -8.73
C ASN A 24 -0.43 -2.69 -8.01
N LEU A 25 -0.60 -2.81 -6.70
CA LEU A 25 0.16 -3.73 -5.86
C LEU A 25 -0.30 -5.18 -6.01
N LEU A 26 -1.52 -5.42 -6.50
CA LEU A 26 -2.14 -6.74 -6.54
C LEU A 26 -1.72 -7.50 -7.80
N ALA A 27 -1.19 -8.70 -7.62
CA ALA A 27 -0.84 -9.54 -8.77
C ALA A 27 -2.09 -10.09 -9.46
N ARG A 28 -2.00 -10.29 -10.79
CA ARG A 28 -3.13 -10.77 -11.60
C ARG A 28 -3.61 -12.17 -11.23
N ASN A 29 -2.73 -13.01 -10.69
CA ASN A 29 -3.03 -14.38 -10.30
C ASN A 29 -3.52 -14.50 -8.85
N TRP A 30 -3.69 -13.38 -8.15
CA TRP A 30 -4.22 -13.37 -6.80
C TRP A 30 -5.75 -13.30 -6.81
N SER A 31 -6.37 -14.21 -6.07
CA SER A 31 -7.81 -14.25 -5.86
C SER A 31 -8.14 -13.58 -4.54
N LYS A 32 -9.06 -12.61 -4.56
CA LYS A 32 -9.60 -12.02 -3.33
C LYS A 32 -10.45 -13.07 -2.60
N VAL A 33 -10.34 -13.13 -1.28
CA VAL A 33 -11.24 -13.90 -0.42
C VAL A 33 -12.28 -12.92 0.11
N ASP A 34 -13.47 -12.89 -0.50
CA ASP A 34 -14.46 -11.82 -0.26
C ASP A 34 -14.98 -11.77 1.18
N GLU A 35 -15.03 -12.91 1.87
CA GLU A 35 -15.40 -13.00 3.29
C GLU A 35 -14.32 -12.41 4.21
N ASN A 36 -13.08 -12.35 3.72
CA ASN A 36 -11.97 -11.73 4.41
C ASN A 36 -11.87 -10.26 3.99
N HIS A 37 -12.73 -9.47 4.62
CA HIS A 37 -12.73 -8.01 4.55
C HIS A 37 -12.94 -7.42 5.95
N ALA A 38 -12.22 -6.35 6.29
CA ALA A 38 -12.44 -5.61 7.51
C ALA A 38 -12.15 -4.11 7.34
N GLU A 39 -12.92 -3.28 8.04
CA GLU A 39 -12.57 -1.90 8.32
C GLU A 39 -12.19 -1.78 9.80
N LEU A 40 -10.99 -1.28 10.10
CA LEU A 40 -10.47 -1.15 11.45
C LEU A 40 -10.08 0.29 11.75
N GLU A 41 -10.40 0.79 12.94
CA GLU A 41 -9.95 2.11 13.39
C GLU A 41 -8.72 1.99 14.29
N ARG A 42 -7.65 2.71 13.95
CA ARG A 42 -6.43 2.81 14.78
C ARG A 42 -5.83 4.20 14.62
N GLY A 43 -5.49 4.85 15.74
CA GLY A 43 -4.88 6.19 15.72
C GLY A 43 -5.73 7.27 15.01
N GLY A 44 -7.07 7.15 15.05
CA GLY A 44 -8.00 8.08 14.40
C GLY A 44 -8.10 7.94 12.88
N LYS A 45 -7.50 6.89 12.30
CA LYS A 45 -7.63 6.54 10.87
C LYS A 45 -8.43 5.25 10.71
N THR A 46 -9.21 5.16 9.63
CA THR A 46 -9.88 3.93 9.21
C THR A 46 -9.03 3.22 8.17
N TYR A 47 -8.63 1.99 8.47
CA TYR A 47 -7.90 1.09 7.59
C TYR A 47 -8.86 0.08 7.00
N VAL A 48 -8.63 -0.28 5.74
CA VAL A 48 -9.33 -1.35 5.05
C VAL A 48 -8.35 -2.47 4.81
N LEU A 49 -8.72 -3.68 5.24
CA LEU A 49 -7.95 -4.89 5.12
C LEU A 49 -8.72 -5.89 4.26
N ASP A 50 -8.10 -6.33 3.17
CA ASP A 50 -8.62 -7.38 2.30
C ASP A 50 -7.59 -8.51 2.17
N SER A 51 -8.04 -9.76 2.21
CA SER A 51 -7.16 -10.92 1.97
C SER A 51 -7.18 -11.37 0.53
N TYR A 52 -6.00 -11.75 0.05
CA TYR A 52 -5.79 -12.37 -1.24
C TYR A 52 -4.99 -13.67 -1.07
N ILE A 53 -5.23 -14.62 -1.96
CA ILE A 53 -4.54 -15.91 -2.02
C ILE A 53 -4.14 -16.24 -3.45
N VAL A 54 -3.16 -17.12 -3.61
CA VAL A 54 -3.03 -17.93 -4.82
C VAL A 54 -3.64 -19.30 -4.52
N LEU A 55 -4.51 -19.78 -5.41
CA LEU A 55 -5.19 -21.06 -5.18
C LEU A 55 -4.15 -22.18 -5.01
N PHE A 56 -4.33 -22.96 -3.95
CA PHE A 56 -3.46 -24.09 -3.57
C PHE A 56 -2.02 -23.71 -3.16
N GLU A 57 -1.76 -22.43 -2.89
CA GLU A 57 -0.50 -21.97 -2.31
C GLU A 57 -0.71 -21.41 -0.90
N GLN A 58 0.30 -21.56 -0.06
CA GLN A 58 0.46 -20.82 1.19
C GLN A 58 1.58 -19.80 0.96
N PRO A 59 1.19 -18.58 0.56
CA PRO A 59 0.91 -17.58 1.59
C PRO A 59 -0.37 -16.77 1.36
N TYR A 60 -0.84 -16.15 2.45
CA TYR A 60 -1.85 -15.09 2.42
C TYR A 60 -1.20 -13.74 2.14
N TYR A 61 -1.86 -12.94 1.32
CA TYR A 61 -1.47 -11.55 1.03
C TYR A 61 -2.53 -10.61 1.59
N ILE A 62 -2.15 -9.78 2.55
CA ILE A 62 -3.08 -8.85 3.21
C ILE A 62 -2.85 -7.47 2.64
N HIS A 63 -3.83 -6.95 1.90
CA HIS A 63 -3.82 -5.58 1.39
C HIS A 63 -4.38 -4.65 2.46
N VAL A 64 -3.53 -3.75 2.95
CA VAL A 64 -3.85 -2.71 3.91
C VAL A 64 -3.83 -1.37 3.18
N ARG A 65 -4.89 -0.59 3.34
CA ARG A 65 -4.98 0.78 2.83
C ARG A 65 -5.76 1.66 3.77
N THR A 66 -5.47 2.95 3.84
CA THR A 66 -6.38 3.85 4.55
C THR A 66 -7.58 4.21 3.68
N LYS A 67 -8.73 4.43 4.32
CA LYS A 67 -9.96 4.83 3.63
C LYS A 67 -9.86 6.25 3.03
N ASP A 68 -9.02 7.09 3.63
CA ASP A 68 -8.80 8.48 3.25
C ASP A 68 -7.57 8.69 2.33
N GLY A 69 -6.84 7.63 1.98
CA GLY A 69 -5.64 7.68 1.15
C GLY A 69 -4.41 8.32 1.79
N GLN A 70 -4.43 8.60 3.10
CA GLN A 70 -3.23 9.02 3.83
C GLN A 70 -2.16 7.92 3.92
N ALA A 71 -0.90 8.34 4.12
CA ALA A 71 0.19 7.41 4.38
C ALA A 71 -0.11 6.52 5.61
N LEU A 72 0.24 5.24 5.46
CA LEU A 72 0.17 4.22 6.48
C LEU A 72 1.31 4.40 7.49
N ASP A 73 1.04 4.08 8.75
CA ASP A 73 2.11 3.70 9.68
C ASP A 73 2.43 2.21 9.46
N ALA A 74 3.67 1.90 9.08
CA ALA A 74 4.05 0.55 8.69
C ALA A 74 4.00 -0.45 9.87
N ALA A 75 4.30 0.00 11.10
CA ALA A 75 4.27 -0.86 12.27
C ALA A 75 2.83 -1.17 12.68
N ASP A 76 1.94 -0.16 12.65
CA ASP A 76 0.52 -0.37 12.87
C ASP A 76 -0.09 -1.26 11.80
N ALA A 77 0.25 -1.06 10.53
CA ALA A 77 -0.24 -1.87 9.42
C ALA A 77 0.17 -3.34 9.57
N GLU A 78 1.43 -3.61 9.94
CA GLU A 78 1.93 -4.97 10.18
C GLU A 78 1.19 -5.64 11.36
N ALA A 79 1.06 -4.94 12.48
CA ALA A 79 0.36 -5.46 13.66
C ALA A 79 -1.12 -5.74 13.37
N MET A 80 -1.84 -4.81 12.73
CA MET A 80 -3.24 -5.00 12.36
C MET A 80 -3.43 -6.17 11.40
N ALA A 81 -2.56 -6.30 10.39
CA ALA A 81 -2.66 -7.39 9.42
C ALA A 81 -2.42 -8.75 10.08
N ALA A 82 -1.47 -8.85 11.02
CA ALA A 82 -1.20 -10.07 11.77
C ALA A 82 -2.41 -10.47 12.64
N GLU A 83 -2.95 -9.54 13.44
CA GLU A 83 -4.16 -9.74 14.26
C GLU A 83 -5.37 -10.14 13.41
N TYR A 84 -5.48 -9.54 12.22
CA TYR A 84 -6.55 -9.78 11.27
C TYR A 84 -6.50 -11.19 10.65
N ILE A 85 -5.35 -11.65 10.18
CA ILE A 85 -5.29 -12.94 9.48
C ILE A 85 -5.27 -14.15 10.42
N GLN A 86 -4.75 -13.99 11.64
CA GLN A 86 -4.56 -15.09 12.59
C GLN A 86 -5.82 -15.96 12.82
N PRO A 87 -7.04 -15.42 13.05
CA PRO A 87 -8.23 -16.26 13.23
C PRO A 87 -8.87 -16.78 11.93
N ARG A 88 -8.39 -16.38 10.75
CA ARG A 88 -9.10 -16.50 9.45
C ARG A 88 -8.54 -17.57 8.51
N GLY A 89 -7.68 -18.47 8.99
CA GLY A 89 -7.16 -19.56 8.15
C GLY A 89 -5.94 -20.30 8.69
N CYS A 90 -5.26 -19.73 9.69
CA CYS A 90 -4.07 -20.36 10.25
C CYS A 90 -4.39 -21.28 11.42
N THR A 91 -4.19 -22.58 11.23
CA THR A 91 -4.15 -23.57 12.32
C THR A 91 -2.74 -23.77 12.87
N GLN A 92 -1.73 -23.31 12.13
CA GLN A 92 -0.31 -23.28 12.51
C GLN A 92 0.08 -21.87 12.99
N PRO A 93 1.21 -21.72 13.71
CA PRO A 93 1.73 -20.40 14.08
C PRO A 93 1.94 -19.53 12.85
N LEU A 94 1.45 -18.29 12.91
CA LEU A 94 1.59 -17.32 11.83
C LEU A 94 3.07 -16.94 11.66
N GLU A 95 3.56 -17.03 10.42
CA GLU A 95 4.91 -16.60 10.04
C GLU A 95 4.86 -15.45 9.04
N ARG A 96 5.75 -14.47 9.23
CA ARG A 96 5.81 -13.26 8.41
C ARG A 96 6.74 -13.45 7.21
N ARG A 97 6.24 -13.22 5.99
CA ARG A 97 6.98 -13.30 4.73
C ARG A 97 7.28 -11.93 4.13
N LYS A 98 8.27 -11.23 4.70
CA LYS A 98 8.67 -9.87 4.29
C LYS A 98 9.16 -9.78 2.83
N ASP A 99 9.64 -10.90 2.29
CA ASP A 99 10.05 -11.03 0.89
C ASP A 99 8.88 -10.87 -0.10
N LEU A 100 7.63 -10.95 0.37
CA LEU A 100 6.43 -10.83 -0.45
C LEU A 100 5.77 -9.45 -0.37
N ASP A 101 6.33 -8.55 0.43
CA ASP A 101 5.71 -7.25 0.68
C ASP A 101 5.75 -6.35 -0.55
N ARG A 102 4.73 -5.51 -0.67
CA ARG A 102 4.64 -4.50 -1.72
C ARG A 102 4.05 -3.23 -1.14
N SER A 103 4.67 -2.09 -1.42
CA SER A 103 4.14 -0.78 -1.04
C SER A 103 4.03 0.08 -2.29
N ASN A 104 3.05 0.96 -2.34
CA ASN A 104 2.97 1.96 -3.39
C ASN A 104 3.92 3.14 -3.10
N GLY A 105 4.17 3.96 -4.12
CA GLY A 105 5.12 5.08 -4.02
C GLY A 105 4.77 6.17 -3.00
N ASP A 106 3.51 6.31 -2.58
CA ASP A 106 3.07 7.29 -1.58
C ASP A 106 2.87 6.69 -0.17
N GLY A 107 3.02 5.38 -0.02
CA GLY A 107 2.87 4.66 1.25
C GLY A 107 1.44 4.60 1.81
N SER A 108 0.41 4.96 1.04
CA SER A 108 -1.00 4.83 1.45
C SER A 108 -1.54 3.40 1.32
N GLU A 109 -0.81 2.53 0.62
CA GLU A 109 -1.15 1.12 0.44
C GLU A 109 0.05 0.20 0.66
N LEU A 110 -0.22 -0.93 1.30
CA LEU A 110 0.76 -1.96 1.59
C LEU A 110 0.12 -3.35 1.41
N VAL A 111 0.85 -4.28 0.83
CA VAL A 111 0.55 -5.70 0.84
C VAL A 111 1.58 -6.37 1.73
N LEU A 112 1.09 -7.17 2.68
CA LEU A 112 1.89 -7.91 3.64
C LEU A 112 1.71 -9.41 3.44
N GLY A 113 2.81 -10.14 3.27
CA GLY A 113 2.80 -11.59 3.13
C GLY A 113 2.82 -12.33 4.47
N PHE A 114 1.92 -13.29 4.66
CA PHE A 114 1.89 -14.17 5.83
C PHE A 114 1.75 -15.62 5.41
N GLN A 115 2.35 -16.53 6.15
CA GLN A 115 2.16 -17.95 5.93
C GLN A 115 1.82 -18.69 7.22
N CYS A 116 1.09 -19.76 6.98
CA CYS A 116 0.71 -20.87 7.81
C CYS A 116 0.21 -21.91 6.79
#